data_AF-A0A9X8VGN5-F1
#
_entry.id   AF-A0A9X8VGN5-F1
#
_cell.length_a   1.000
_cell.length_b   1.000
_cell.length_c   1.000
_cell.angle_alpha   90.00
_cell.angle_beta   90.00
_cell.angle_gamma   90.00
#
_symmetry.space_group_name_H-M   'P 1'
#
loop_
_entity.id
_entity.type
_entity.pdbx_description
1 polymer ?
#
loop_
_entity_poly.entity_id
_entity_poly.type
_entity_poly.pdbx_seq_one_letter_code
_entity_poly.pdbx_strand_id
1 'polypeptide(L)'
;MSSKATATFYIHDYETFGKSPSLDRPAQFAGVRTDMDFNIIEEPLVIYCAPADDYLPEPEAVMITGITPQVARAKGVNEAEFTRQIHQAFSVAGTCILGYNNIRFDDEVSRNIFYRNFYDPYAYSWQNGNSRWDLLDVMRACYALRPDGIVWPENE
;
A
#
# COMPACT_ATOMS: atom_id res chain seq x y z
N MET A 1 -20.08 27.36 5.28
CA MET A 1 -20.25 25.92 5.54
C MET A 1 -19.17 25.22 4.75
N SER A 2 -18.21 24.56 5.40
CA SER A 2 -17.14 23.85 4.70
C SER A 2 -17.76 22.68 3.94
N SER A 3 -17.55 22.60 2.63
CA SER A 3 -17.99 21.45 1.83
C SER A 3 -17.34 20.20 2.41
N LYS A 4 -18.15 19.27 2.92
CA LYS A 4 -17.66 17.99 3.43
C LYS A 4 -16.91 17.29 2.29
N ALA A 5 -15.65 16.91 2.51
CA ALA A 5 -14.89 16.18 1.51
C ALA A 5 -15.65 14.91 1.11
N THR A 6 -15.67 14.60 -0.19
CA THR A 6 -16.30 13.38 -0.72
C THR A 6 -15.51 12.17 -0.24
N ALA A 7 -16.18 11.20 0.35
CA ALA A 7 -15.54 9.97 0.80
C ALA A 7 -15.03 9.16 -0.41
N THR A 8 -13.81 8.65 -0.31
CA THR A 8 -13.17 7.83 -1.36
C THR A 8 -12.44 6.65 -0.75
N PHE A 9 -12.20 5.62 -1.55
CA PHE A 9 -11.26 4.55 -1.21
C PHE A 9 -9.94 4.77 -1.94
N TYR A 10 -8.84 4.44 -1.29
CA TYR A 10 -7.54 4.35 -1.93
C TYR A 10 -6.98 2.94 -1.72
N ILE A 11 -7.07 2.14 -2.76
CA ILE A 11 -6.69 0.72 -2.76
C ILE A 11 -5.22 0.65 -3.17
N HIS A 12 -4.38 0.00 -2.36
CA HIS A 12 -2.94 -0.07 -2.65
C HIS A 12 -2.31 -1.42 -2.28
N ASP A 13 -1.11 -1.62 -2.80
CA ASP A 13 -0.26 -2.78 -2.56
C ASP A 13 1.22 -2.43 -2.76
N TYR A 14 2.12 -3.09 -2.02
CA TYR A 14 3.56 -2.99 -2.22
C TYR A 14 4.14 -4.32 -2.69
N GLU A 15 5.10 -4.21 -3.60
CA GLU A 15 6.09 -5.26 -3.79
C GLU A 15 7.38 -4.84 -3.08
N THR A 16 7.91 -5.70 -2.22
CA THR A 16 9.09 -5.41 -1.39
C THR A 16 10.25 -6.35 -1.71
N PHE A 17 11.45 -5.93 -1.30
CA PHE A 17 12.65 -6.75 -1.42
C PHE A 17 12.85 -7.75 -0.27
N GLY A 18 11.86 -7.93 0.60
CA GLY A 18 11.89 -8.88 1.71
C GLY A 18 10.69 -8.74 2.64
N LYS A 19 10.61 -9.62 3.64
CA LYS A 19 9.43 -9.76 4.52
C LYS A 19 9.42 -8.82 5.72
N SER A 20 10.53 -8.15 6.04
CA SER A 20 10.63 -7.24 7.18
C SER A 20 10.25 -5.82 6.77
N PRO A 21 9.11 -5.27 7.23
CA PRO A 21 8.65 -3.94 6.80
C PRO A 21 9.61 -2.80 7.18
N SER A 22 10.45 -3.02 8.19
CA SER A 22 11.41 -2.03 8.69
C SER A 22 12.81 -2.17 8.10
N LEU A 23 13.27 -3.41 7.89
CA LEU A 23 14.65 -3.69 7.45
C LEU A 23 14.76 -3.84 5.93
N ASP A 24 13.72 -4.36 5.28
CA ASP A 24 13.68 -4.50 3.83
C ASP A 24 13.17 -3.23 3.17
N ARG A 25 13.58 -3.05 1.90
CA ARG A 25 13.23 -1.86 1.12
C ARG A 25 12.05 -2.15 0.20
N PRO A 26 11.13 -1.19 -0.01
CA PRO A 26 10.11 -1.33 -1.04
C PRO A 26 10.77 -1.39 -2.43
N ALA A 27 10.18 -2.16 -3.33
CA ALA A 27 10.60 -2.26 -4.73
C ALA A 27 9.62 -1.50 -5.65
N GLN A 28 8.32 -1.68 -5.42
CA GLN A 28 7.24 -1.02 -6.16
C GLN A 28 6.07 -0.69 -5.23
N PHE A 29 5.34 0.35 -5.58
CA PHE A 29 4.01 0.66 -5.04
C PHE A 29 3.02 0.78 -6.18
N ALA A 30 1.84 0.21 -5.99
CA ALA A 30 0.69 0.40 -6.85
C ALA A 30 -0.49 0.90 -6.01
N GLY A 31 -1.20 1.92 -6.50
CA GLY A 31 -2.37 2.46 -5.83
C GLY A 31 -3.39 3.04 -6.79
N VAL A 32 -4.67 2.93 -6.48
CA VAL A 32 -5.76 3.48 -7.28
C VAL A 32 -6.84 4.07 -6.37
N ARG A 33 -7.39 5.21 -6.79
CA ARG A 33 -8.51 5.85 -6.09
C ARG A 33 -9.83 5.47 -6.71
N THR A 34 -10.80 5.16 -5.86
CA THR A 34 -12.18 4.92 -6.27
C THR A 34 -13.17 5.79 -5.51
N ASP A 35 -14.36 5.97 -6.08
CA ASP A 35 -15.51 6.42 -5.31
C ASP A 35 -16.01 5.30 -4.36
N MET A 36 -17.11 5.57 -3.66
CA MET A 36 -17.71 4.63 -2.70
C MET A 36 -18.37 3.40 -3.34
N ASP A 37 -18.59 3.42 -4.66
CA ASP A 37 -19.13 2.30 -5.44
C ASP A 37 -18.01 1.51 -6.16
N PHE A 38 -16.75 1.78 -5.80
CA PHE A 38 -15.54 1.18 -6.37
C PHE A 38 -15.29 1.49 -7.86
N ASN A 39 -15.87 2.58 -8.39
CA ASN A 39 -15.50 3.07 -9.72
C ASN A 39 -14.18 3.84 -9.63
N ILE A 40 -13.24 3.55 -10.54
CA ILE A 40 -11.95 4.26 -10.61
C ILE A 40 -12.20 5.72 -11.02
N ILE A 41 -11.66 6.66 -10.23
CA ILE A 41 -11.87 8.10 -10.42
C ILE A 41 -10.58 8.89 -10.71
N GLU A 42 -9.42 8.26 -10.59
CA GLU A 42 -8.11 8.85 -10.88
C GLU A 42 -7.21 7.83 -11.60
N GLU A 43 -6.20 8.33 -12.32
CA GLU A 43 -5.19 7.46 -12.94
C GLU A 43 -4.43 6.66 -11.84
N PRO A 44 -4.21 5.34 -12.04
CA PRO A 44 -3.43 4.54 -11.10
C PRO A 44 -2.01 5.07 -10.91
N LEU A 45 -1.56 5.12 -9.66
CA LEU A 45 -0.18 5.44 -9.29
C LEU A 45 0.63 4.14 -9.23
N VAL A 46 1.54 3.95 -10.19
CA VAL A 46 2.47 2.81 -10.19
C VAL A 46 3.89 3.33 -10.27
N ILE A 47 4.66 3.16 -9.20
CA ILE A 47 6.01 3.72 -9.06
C ILE A 47 6.97 2.71 -8.47
N TYR A 48 8.25 2.83 -8.83
CA TYR A 48 9.34 1.99 -8.30
C TYR A 48 10.19 2.79 -7.30
N CYS A 49 10.71 2.11 -6.28
CA CYS A 49 11.68 2.68 -5.35
C CYS A 49 13.08 2.15 -5.67
N ALA A 50 13.99 3.06 -6.04
CA ALA A 50 15.38 2.72 -6.29
C ALA A 50 16.07 2.35 -4.96
N PRO A 51 16.60 1.12 -4.81
CA PRO A 51 17.29 0.73 -3.59
C PRO A 51 18.61 1.49 -3.46
N ALA A 52 18.85 2.02 -2.26
CA ALA A 52 20.14 2.59 -1.88
C ALA A 52 21.26 1.53 -1.95
N ASP A 53 22.51 1.98 -1.91
CA ASP A 53 23.70 1.13 -2.08
C ASP A 53 24.14 0.43 -0.79
N ASP A 54 23.38 0.56 0.30
CA ASP A 54 23.61 -0.02 1.61
C ASP A 54 22.80 -1.30 1.88
N TYR A 55 22.03 -1.78 0.90
CA TYR A 55 21.09 -2.90 1.06
C TYR A 55 21.15 -3.88 -0.11
N LEU A 56 21.01 -5.18 0.20
CA LEU A 56 20.84 -6.25 -0.78
C LEU A 56 19.49 -6.95 -0.54
N PRO A 57 18.71 -7.23 -1.60
CA PRO A 57 17.38 -7.80 -1.48
C PRO A 57 17.40 -9.29 -1.09
N GLU A 58 16.36 -9.76 -0.41
CA GLU A 58 16.12 -11.19 -0.21
C GLU A 58 15.93 -11.87 -1.59
N PRO A 59 16.72 -12.90 -1.93
CA PRO A 59 16.61 -13.56 -3.23
C PRO A 59 15.22 -14.16 -3.49
N GLU A 60 14.58 -14.71 -2.46
CA GLU A 60 13.22 -15.27 -2.56
C GLU A 60 12.19 -14.20 -2.92
N ALA A 61 12.28 -13.01 -2.32
CA ALA A 61 11.38 -11.90 -2.65
C ALA A 61 11.53 -11.47 -4.11
N VAL A 62 12.77 -11.38 -4.63
CA VAL A 62 13.00 -11.09 -6.06
C VAL A 62 12.42 -12.18 -6.96
N MET A 63 12.48 -13.46 -6.55
CA MET A 63 11.89 -14.56 -7.30
C MET A 63 10.36 -14.53 -7.32
N ILE A 64 9.73 -14.13 -6.21
CA ILE A 64 8.28 -14.00 -6.10
C ILE A 64 7.77 -12.80 -6.90
N THR A 65 8.38 -11.63 -6.70
CA THR A 65 7.93 -10.37 -7.31
C THR A 65 8.35 -10.24 -8.79
N GLY A 66 9.44 -10.90 -9.19
CA GLY A 66 10.06 -10.71 -10.50
C GLY A 66 10.74 -9.34 -10.69
N ILE A 67 10.82 -8.51 -9.63
CA ILE A 67 11.42 -7.18 -9.69
C ILE A 67 12.87 -7.27 -9.23
N THR A 68 13.81 -7.08 -10.14
CA THR A 68 15.23 -7.05 -9.79
C THR A 68 15.63 -5.66 -9.25
N PRO A 69 16.67 -5.57 -8.39
CA PRO A 69 17.17 -4.27 -7.92
C PRO A 69 17.66 -3.38 -9.08
N GLN A 70 18.09 -3.98 -10.21
CA GLN A 70 18.44 -3.25 -11.42
C GLN A 70 17.22 -2.59 -12.07
N VAL A 71 16.08 -3.30 -12.15
CA VAL A 71 14.84 -2.74 -12.67
C VAL A 71 14.32 -1.61 -11.77
N ALA A 72 14.26 -1.85 -10.46
CA ALA A 72 13.82 -0.85 -9.49
C ALA A 72 14.72 0.39 -9.48
N ARG A 73 16.04 0.22 -9.63
CA ARG A 73 16.99 1.34 -9.75
C ARG A 73 16.86 2.11 -11.07
N ALA A 74 16.61 1.41 -12.18
CA ALA A 74 16.52 2.05 -13.49
C ALA A 74 15.20 2.80 -13.71
N LYS A 75 14.10 2.28 -13.16
CA LYS A 75 12.75 2.86 -13.32
C LYS A 75 12.31 3.71 -12.13
N GLY A 76 12.94 3.53 -10.98
CA GLY A 76 12.49 4.09 -9.72
C GLY A 76 13.08 5.45 -9.39
N VAL A 77 12.49 6.04 -8.37
CA VAL A 77 12.94 7.26 -7.71
C VAL A 77 13.58 6.90 -6.37
N ASN A 78 14.30 7.83 -5.73
CA ASN A 78 14.81 7.59 -4.38
C ASN A 78 13.67 7.43 -3.36
N GLU A 79 13.96 6.82 -2.20
CA GLU A 79 12.92 6.51 -1.19
C GLU A 79 12.19 7.78 -0.70
N ALA A 80 12.86 8.94 -0.66
CA ALA A 80 12.25 10.20 -0.26
C ALA A 80 11.15 10.65 -1.24
N GLU A 81 11.43 10.62 -2.54
CA GLU A 81 10.47 10.97 -3.59
C GLU A 81 9.35 9.93 -3.71
N PHE A 82 9.69 8.64 -3.59
CA PHE A 82 8.72 7.55 -3.51
C PHE A 82 7.74 7.77 -2.36
N THR A 83 8.26 8.06 -1.18
CA THR A 83 7.48 8.34 0.03
C THR A 83 6.61 9.58 -0.12
N ARG A 84 7.13 10.66 -0.75
CA ARG A 84 6.38 11.89 -1.00
C ARG A 84 5.13 11.62 -1.83
N GLN A 85 5.23 10.83 -2.90
CA GLN A 85 4.11 10.51 -3.77
C GLN A 85 3.04 9.68 -3.04
N ILE A 86 3.44 8.68 -2.28
CA ILE A 86 2.52 7.86 -1.47
C ILE A 86 1.84 8.70 -0.39
N HIS A 87 2.60 9.53 0.33
CA HIS A 87 2.05 10.42 1.35
C HIS A 87 1.00 11.38 0.76
N GLN A 88 1.24 11.91 -0.44
CA GLN A 88 0.27 12.77 -1.13
C GLN A 88 -1.01 12.03 -1.47
N ALA A 89 -0.90 10.80 -1.98
CA ALA A 89 -2.05 9.97 -2.29
C ALA A 89 -2.86 9.60 -1.03
N PHE A 90 -2.18 9.24 0.06
CA PHE A 90 -2.82 8.83 1.32
C PHE A 90 -3.44 10.00 2.09
N SER A 91 -2.91 11.22 1.94
CA SER A 91 -3.31 12.39 2.75
C SER A 91 -4.49 13.19 2.19
N VAL A 92 -5.10 12.74 1.09
CA VAL A 92 -6.35 13.33 0.57
C VAL A 92 -7.46 13.16 1.62
N ALA A 93 -8.16 14.25 1.95
CA ALA A 93 -9.20 14.25 3.00
C ALA A 93 -10.37 13.31 2.66
N GLY A 94 -10.88 12.59 3.67
CA GLY A 94 -11.98 11.64 3.51
C GLY A 94 -11.60 10.34 2.80
N THR A 95 -10.31 9.98 2.80
CA THR A 95 -9.83 8.73 2.18
C THR A 95 -9.88 7.57 3.18
N CYS A 96 -10.48 6.46 2.77
CA CYS A 96 -10.27 5.16 3.41
C CYS A 96 -9.16 4.42 2.66
N ILE A 97 -7.99 4.29 3.30
CA ILE A 97 -6.83 3.58 2.74
C ILE A 97 -6.99 2.09 3.04
N LEU A 98 -6.96 1.24 2.02
CA LEU A 98 -7.12 -0.20 2.19
C LEU A 98 -6.32 -1.01 1.18
N GLY A 99 -6.15 -2.29 1.49
CA GLY A 99 -5.56 -3.29 0.62
C GLY A 99 -5.99 -4.68 1.07
N TYR A 100 -5.11 -5.66 0.89
CA TYR A 100 -5.32 -7.03 1.31
C TYR A 100 -4.14 -7.48 2.19
N ASN A 101 -4.39 -7.72 3.48
CA ASN A 101 -3.36 -7.89 4.51
C ASN A 101 -2.51 -6.63 4.81
N ASN A 102 -2.96 -5.46 4.33
CA ASN A 102 -2.21 -4.21 4.44
C ASN A 102 -1.99 -3.80 5.90
N ILE A 103 -2.96 -4.01 6.80
CA ILE A 103 -2.83 -3.59 8.21
C ILE A 103 -1.65 -4.27 8.90
N ARG A 104 -1.33 -5.51 8.50
CA ARG A 104 -0.26 -6.32 9.11
C ARG A 104 1.06 -6.27 8.33
N PHE A 105 1.07 -5.67 7.14
CA PHE A 105 2.26 -5.62 6.29
C PHE A 105 2.47 -4.24 5.64
N ASP A 106 1.69 -3.89 4.63
CA ASP A 106 1.87 -2.67 3.82
C ASP A 106 1.76 -1.37 4.62
N ASP A 107 0.92 -1.35 5.64
CA ASP A 107 0.78 -0.22 6.56
C ASP A 107 2.04 -0.08 7.43
N GLU A 108 2.69 -1.18 7.79
CA GLU A 108 3.99 -1.17 8.47
C GLU A 108 5.10 -0.73 7.52
N VAL A 109 5.08 -1.12 6.24
CA VAL A 109 5.99 -0.60 5.22
C VAL A 109 5.80 0.92 5.11
N SER A 110 4.55 1.38 4.99
CA SER A 110 4.19 2.79 4.91
C SER A 110 4.68 3.59 6.13
N ARG A 111 4.46 3.07 7.35
CA ARG A 111 4.96 3.69 8.58
C ARG A 111 6.47 3.83 8.58
N ASN A 112 7.19 2.80 8.14
CA ASN A 112 8.65 2.80 8.13
C ASN A 112 9.21 3.73 7.06
N ILE A 113 8.65 3.79 5.84
CA ILE A 113 9.09 4.74 4.81
C ILE A 113 8.77 6.18 5.25
N PHE A 114 7.62 6.44 5.88
CA PHE A 114 7.30 7.76 6.44
C PHE A 114 8.28 8.15 7.54
N TYR A 115 8.56 7.24 8.48
CA TYR A 115 9.55 7.45 9.53
C TYR A 115 10.94 7.78 8.98
N ARG A 116 11.46 6.97 8.05
CA ARG A 116 12.80 7.16 7.46
C ARG A 116 12.93 8.46 6.66
N ASN A 117 11.82 8.95 6.08
CA ASN A 117 11.80 10.10 5.20
C ASN A 117 11.08 11.33 5.81
N PHE A 118 11.06 11.42 7.14
CA PHE A 118 10.61 12.62 7.90
C PHE A 118 9.13 13.00 7.73
N TYR A 119 8.26 12.02 7.49
CA TYR A 119 6.80 12.17 7.56
C TYR A 119 6.25 11.61 8.87
N ASP A 120 5.09 12.11 9.33
CA ASP A 120 4.37 11.50 10.45
C ASP A 120 3.89 10.09 10.05
N PRO A 121 4.31 9.02 10.76
CA PRO A 121 3.98 7.66 10.35
C PRO A 121 2.51 7.28 10.49
N TYR A 122 1.68 8.08 11.16
CA TYR A 122 0.34 7.71 11.57
C TYR A 122 -0.74 8.68 11.08
N ALA A 123 -0.41 9.96 10.91
CA ALA A 123 -1.35 11.03 10.57
C ALA A 123 -2.25 10.71 9.37
N TYR A 124 -1.70 10.10 8.31
CA TYR A 124 -2.43 9.74 7.09
C TYR A 124 -3.66 8.87 7.35
N SER A 125 -3.66 8.10 8.44
CA SER A 125 -4.66 7.09 8.75
C SER A 125 -5.89 7.60 9.52
N TRP A 126 -5.87 8.85 9.99
CA TRP A 126 -6.94 9.40 10.83
C TRP A 126 -7.18 10.91 10.65
N GLN A 127 -6.18 11.69 10.23
CA GLN A 127 -6.36 13.13 10.00
C GLN A 127 -7.30 13.38 8.84
N ASN A 128 -7.92 14.56 8.82
CA ASN A 128 -8.79 15.02 7.73
C ASN A 128 -9.98 14.08 7.42
N GLY A 129 -10.42 13.30 8.41
CA GLY A 129 -11.50 12.33 8.24
C GLY A 129 -11.07 11.05 7.51
N ASN A 130 -9.77 10.78 7.43
CA ASN A 130 -9.25 9.54 6.86
C ASN A 130 -9.46 8.35 7.79
N SER A 131 -9.37 7.16 7.21
CA SER A 131 -9.48 5.88 7.92
C SER A 131 -8.66 4.81 7.22
N ARG A 132 -8.60 3.61 7.82
CA ARG A 132 -7.98 2.43 7.20
C ARG A 132 -8.89 1.23 7.25
N TRP A 133 -8.73 0.31 6.30
CA TRP A 133 -9.41 -0.99 6.29
C TRP A 133 -8.52 -2.08 5.67
N ASP A 134 -8.96 -3.34 5.76
CA ASP A 134 -8.22 -4.51 5.24
C ASP A 134 -9.19 -5.60 4.81
N LEU A 135 -9.12 -6.00 3.55
CA LEU A 135 -10.03 -6.98 2.97
C LEU A 135 -9.70 -8.43 3.35
N LEU A 136 -8.52 -8.74 3.88
CA LEU A 136 -8.18 -10.12 4.29
C LEU A 136 -9.15 -10.64 5.35
N ASP A 137 -9.35 -9.86 6.41
CA ASP A 137 -10.26 -10.26 7.50
C ASP A 137 -11.73 -10.12 7.09
N VAL A 138 -12.05 -9.25 6.12
CA VAL A 138 -13.39 -9.22 5.51
C VAL A 138 -13.68 -10.54 4.79
N MET A 139 -12.74 -11.05 3.99
CA MET A 139 -12.91 -12.34 3.30
C MET A 139 -13.02 -13.51 4.29
N ARG A 140 -12.22 -13.50 5.36
CA ARG A 140 -12.35 -14.50 6.45
C ARG A 140 -13.70 -14.43 7.14
N ALA A 141 -14.21 -13.22 7.41
CA ALA A 141 -15.53 -13.03 8.00
C ALA A 141 -16.66 -13.48 7.06
N CYS A 142 -16.57 -13.17 5.76
CA CYS A 142 -17.49 -13.67 4.75
C CYS A 142 -17.52 -15.21 4.74
N TYR A 143 -16.37 -15.86 4.64
CA TYR A 143 -16.27 -17.33 4.71
C TYR A 143 -16.89 -17.91 5.98
N ALA A 144 -16.52 -17.38 7.14
CA ALA A 144 -16.95 -17.95 8.42
C ALA A 144 -18.43 -17.68 8.76
N LEU A 145 -18.95 -16.51 8.36
CA LEU A 145 -20.25 -16.03 8.82
C LEU A 145 -21.33 -16.11 7.74
N ARG A 146 -21.00 -15.84 6.47
CA ARG A 146 -21.94 -15.75 5.34
C ARG A 146 -21.28 -16.24 4.04
N PRO A 147 -20.96 -17.54 3.91
CA PRO A 147 -20.17 -18.07 2.80
C PRO A 147 -20.93 -18.14 1.48
N ASP A 148 -22.27 -18.16 1.52
CA ASP A 148 -23.12 -18.35 0.34
C ASP A 148 -22.88 -17.26 -0.71
N GLY A 149 -22.71 -17.68 -1.97
CA GLY A 149 -22.52 -16.79 -3.12
C GLY A 149 -21.07 -16.56 -3.55
N ILE A 150 -20.08 -17.03 -2.78
CA ILE A 150 -18.65 -17.00 -3.14
C ILE A 150 -18.12 -18.44 -3.20
N VAL A 151 -17.26 -18.72 -4.18
CA VAL A 151 -16.52 -20.00 -4.26
C VAL A 151 -15.27 -19.89 -3.40
N TRP A 152 -15.14 -20.78 -2.41
CA TRP A 152 -14.02 -20.77 -1.46
C TRP A 152 -13.00 -21.84 -1.84
N PRO A 153 -11.79 -21.46 -2.30
CA PRO A 153 -10.78 -22.44 -2.68
C PRO A 153 -10.18 -23.13 -1.46
N GLU A 154 -9.84 -24.41 -1.62
CA GLU A 154 -9.02 -25.17 -0.67
C GLU A 154 -7.56 -25.12 -1.13
N ASN A 155 -6.64 -25.19 -0.17
CA ASN A 155 -5.21 -25.33 -0.48
C ASN A 155 -4.90 -26.75 -0.99
N GLU A 156 -3.73 -26.92 -1.59
CA GLU A 156 -3.15 -28.24 -1.89
C GLU A 156 -2.69 -28.97 -0.63
#